data_AF-A0A2G9P870-F1
#
_entry.id   AF-A0A2G9P870-F1
#
_cell.length_a   1.000
_cell.length_b   1.000
_cell.length_c   1.000
_cell.angle_alpha   90.00
_cell.angle_beta   90.00
_cell.angle_gamma   90.00
#
_symmetry.space_group_name_H-M   'P 1'
#
loop_
_entity.id
_entity.type
_entity.pdbx_description
1 polymer ?
#
loop_
_entity_poly.entity_id
_entity_poly.type
_entity_poly.pdbx_seq_one_letter_code
_entity_poly.pdbx_strand_id
1 'polypeptide(L)'
;VSLLNYVFLAAWAFALPYSQFRPLASSVCTVWTCVIIVCKMLYQLSTIDPKTFSSNCEKPLDNQTNIDNKTELQLSLLYSGPIDPSGWVGLKKSSPLLVYLRNNLLMLFILAFEVTIYRHQEYYRCRNKLTAPVTKTIFHDITRHHLDDGLINCAKYFINYFFYKFGMETCFLLSVNVVGQRMDFFAMVHVLWLFTILYKRRRKAIAEIWHRYCCFLACIITLQYFLCIGIPPAPCKDYPWRHYGAKFNSNIIKWLYFPDFIVRPNSSFLVYDFMLLLCASLQRQVFEDENKAAVRIMAGDNVEICMNLDAASFSQHNPVPDFLHCRSKTYNRYFVILLMKSVLFGLDNSAHCYPEADHPQT
;
A
#
# COMPACT_ATOMS: atom_id res chain seq x y z
N VAL A 1 13.62 10.40 7.60
CA VAL A 1 14.09 9.96 6.26
C VAL A 1 15.61 10.00 6.27
N SER A 2 16.28 9.02 5.68
CA SER A 2 17.75 9.00 5.60
C SER A 2 18.21 8.15 4.42
N LEU A 3 19.42 8.40 3.92
CA LEU A 3 19.95 7.67 2.78
C LEU A 3 20.02 6.15 3.03
N LEU A 4 20.51 5.73 4.20
CA LEU A 4 20.64 4.31 4.53
C LEU A 4 19.31 3.55 4.43
N ASN A 5 18.18 4.21 4.69
CA ASN A 5 16.87 3.58 4.66
C ASN A 5 16.25 3.53 3.25
N TYR A 6 16.85 4.21 2.26
CA TYR A 6 16.39 4.20 0.86
C TYR A 6 16.41 2.80 0.26
N VAL A 7 17.45 2.02 0.59
CA VAL A 7 17.62 0.64 0.11
C VAL A 7 16.42 -0.23 0.50
N PHE A 8 15.90 -0.08 1.72
CA PHE A 8 14.72 -0.83 2.17
C PHE A 8 13.48 -0.48 1.36
N LEU A 9 13.25 0.81 1.13
CA LEU A 9 12.11 1.25 0.35
C LEU A 9 12.21 0.78 -1.10
N ALA A 10 13.37 0.93 -1.74
CA ALA A 10 13.58 0.47 -3.10
C ALA A 10 13.40 -1.06 -3.22
N ALA A 11 14.01 -1.84 -2.32
CA ALA A 11 13.89 -3.28 -2.31
C ALA A 11 12.43 -3.75 -2.20
N TRP A 12 11.67 -3.21 -1.24
CA TRP A 12 10.27 -3.60 -1.05
C TRP A 12 9.32 -3.01 -2.09
N ALA A 13 9.55 -1.79 -2.58
CA ALA A 13 8.73 -1.18 -3.62
C ALA A 13 8.70 -2.02 -4.91
N PHE A 14 9.83 -2.62 -5.30
CA PHE A 14 9.89 -3.51 -6.45
C PHE A 14 9.58 -4.98 -6.12
N ALA A 15 9.86 -5.46 -4.91
CA ALA A 15 9.54 -6.84 -4.53
C ALA A 15 8.04 -7.12 -4.32
N LEU A 16 7.26 -6.11 -3.93
CA LEU A 16 5.81 -6.26 -3.76
C LEU A 16 5.12 -6.68 -5.08
N PRO A 17 5.24 -5.92 -6.20
CA PRO A 17 4.56 -6.24 -7.44
C PRO A 17 5.20 -7.42 -8.18
N TYR A 18 6.49 -7.69 -7.98
CA TYR A 18 7.22 -8.77 -8.65
C TYR A 18 7.61 -9.84 -7.62
N SER A 19 6.75 -10.85 -7.48
CA SER A 19 6.87 -11.90 -6.46
C SER A 19 8.20 -12.66 -6.48
N GLN A 20 8.84 -12.76 -7.65
CA GLN A 20 10.15 -13.38 -7.84
C GLN A 20 11.27 -12.71 -7.02
N PHE A 21 11.16 -11.40 -6.78
CA PHE A 21 12.17 -10.64 -6.03
C PHE A 21 11.95 -10.65 -4.52
N ARG A 22 10.82 -11.16 -4.00
CA ARG A 22 10.52 -11.17 -2.55
C ARG A 22 11.59 -11.87 -1.70
N PRO A 23 12.06 -13.09 -2.04
CA PRO A 23 13.09 -13.76 -1.25
C PRO A 23 14.42 -12.99 -1.27
N LEU A 24 14.77 -12.41 -2.42
CA LEU A 24 15.98 -11.60 -2.58
C LEU A 24 15.89 -10.33 -1.74
N ALA A 25 14.77 -9.61 -1.81
CA ALA A 25 14.56 -8.39 -1.04
C ALA A 25 14.61 -8.64 0.47
N SER A 26 13.99 -9.72 0.97
CA SER A 26 14.08 -10.10 2.39
C SER A 26 15.53 -10.36 2.82
N SER A 27 16.31 -11.07 1.99
CA SER A 27 17.72 -11.36 2.25
C SER A 27 18.60 -10.09 2.24
N VAL A 28 18.44 -9.23 1.23
CA VAL A 28 19.16 -7.95 1.11
C VAL A 28 18.82 -7.04 2.29
N CYS A 29 17.54 -6.92 2.65
CA CYS A 29 17.12 -6.13 3.81
C CYS A 29 17.73 -6.66 5.10
N THR A 30 17.78 -7.98 5.30
CA THR A 30 18.37 -8.57 6.52
C THR A 30 19.85 -8.21 6.67
N VAL A 31 20.65 -8.41 5.61
CA VAL A 31 22.08 -8.06 5.61
C VAL A 31 22.27 -6.55 5.84
N TRP A 32 21.49 -5.74 5.15
CA TRP A 32 21.59 -4.28 5.25
C TRP A 32 21.17 -3.74 6.62
N THR A 33 20.13 -4.31 7.25
CA THR A 33 19.75 -3.98 8.62
C THR A 33 20.88 -4.28 9.60
N CYS A 34 21.56 -5.43 9.47
CA CYS A 34 22.74 -5.75 10.28
C CYS A 34 23.87 -4.73 10.09
N VAL A 35 24.18 -4.36 8.85
CA VAL A 35 25.19 -3.33 8.53
C VAL A 35 24.83 -2.00 9.19
N ILE A 36 23.58 -1.55 9.08
CA ILE A 36 23.11 -0.30 9.71
C ILE A 36 23.24 -0.37 11.23
N ILE A 37 22.89 -1.49 11.87
CA ILE A 37 23.01 -1.66 13.32
C ILE A 37 24.48 -1.50 13.74
N VAL A 38 25.41 -2.19 13.07
CA VAL A 38 26.85 -2.09 13.35
C VAL A 38 27.34 -0.65 13.16
N CYS A 39 27.01 -0.01 12.04
CA CYS A 39 27.40 1.38 11.78
C CYS A 39 26.87 2.34 12.85
N LYS A 40 25.60 2.19 13.27
CA LYS A 40 25.01 3.02 14.32
C LYS A 40 25.64 2.81 15.69
N MET A 41 26.04 1.57 16.02
CA MET A 41 26.75 1.25 17.26
C MET A 41 28.16 1.83 17.25
N LEU A 42 28.91 1.66 16.15
CA LEU A 42 30.25 2.23 15.99
C LEU A 42 30.23 3.77 16.08
N TYR A 43 29.21 4.42 15.51
CA TYR A 43 29.07 5.88 15.59
C TYR A 43 28.84 6.41 17.02
N GLN A 44 28.44 5.57 17.98
CA GLN A 44 28.30 6.00 19.38
C GLN A 44 29.61 6.04 20.16
N LEU A 45 30.72 5.51 19.63
CA LEU A 45 32.01 5.50 20.32
C LEU A 45 32.43 6.92 20.73
N SER A 46 33.07 7.06 21.88
CA SER A 46 33.55 8.34 22.41
C SER A 46 34.63 8.97 21.52
N THR A 47 35.33 8.16 20.74
CA THR A 47 36.38 8.58 19.80
C THR A 47 35.86 9.44 18.64
N ILE A 48 34.57 9.34 18.31
CA ILE A 48 33.95 10.12 17.23
C ILE A 48 33.28 11.34 17.84
N ASP A 49 33.80 12.55 17.64
CA ASP A 49 33.10 13.78 18.05
C ASP A 49 32.43 14.44 16.83
N PRO A 50 31.08 14.55 16.78
CA PRO A 50 30.39 15.21 15.67
C PRO A 50 30.87 16.65 15.42
N LYS A 51 31.37 17.34 16.47
CA LYS A 51 31.84 18.72 16.37
C LYS A 51 33.08 18.87 15.48
N THR A 52 33.92 17.84 15.37
CA THR A 52 35.12 17.91 14.50
C THR A 52 34.79 17.78 13.02
N PHE A 53 33.65 17.18 12.71
CA PHE A 53 33.19 16.95 11.32
C PHE A 53 32.07 17.88 10.89
N SER A 54 31.52 18.68 11.81
CA SER A 54 30.43 19.57 11.51
C SER A 54 30.88 20.78 10.70
N SER A 55 30.11 21.13 9.68
CA SER A 55 30.30 22.33 8.87
C SER A 55 29.32 23.43 9.28
N ASN A 56 29.80 24.63 9.56
CA ASN A 56 28.96 25.81 9.74
C ASN A 56 28.75 26.49 8.40
N CYS A 57 27.50 26.58 7.95
CA CYS A 57 27.17 27.38 6.77
C CYS A 57 26.94 28.83 7.14
N GLU A 58 27.62 29.74 6.45
CA GLU A 58 27.38 31.16 6.60
C GLU A 58 26.02 31.54 6.01
N LYS A 59 25.37 32.53 6.65
CA LYS A 59 24.08 33.03 6.17
C LYS A 59 24.30 33.83 4.87
N PRO A 60 23.47 33.61 3.84
CA PRO A 60 23.58 34.33 2.58
C PRO A 60 23.27 35.82 2.76
N LEU A 61 23.85 36.65 1.90
CA LEU A 61 23.48 38.08 1.81
C LEU A 61 22.10 38.24 1.16
N ASP A 62 21.43 39.36 1.43
CA ASP A 62 20.10 39.68 0.88
C ASP A 62 20.07 39.65 -0.67
N ASN A 63 21.20 39.88 -1.34
CA ASN A 63 21.33 39.83 -2.81
C ASN A 63 21.49 38.41 -3.38
N GLN A 64 21.61 37.37 -2.55
CA GLN A 64 21.89 36.00 -2.98
C GLN A 64 20.67 35.07 -2.87
N THR A 65 19.67 35.44 -2.07
CA THR A 65 18.46 34.65 -1.82
C THR A 65 17.20 35.44 -2.12
N ASN A 66 16.11 34.74 -2.46
CA ASN A 66 14.77 35.34 -2.62
C ASN A 66 13.95 35.37 -1.31
N ILE A 67 14.59 35.16 -0.16
CA ILE A 67 13.92 35.08 1.14
C ILE A 67 13.99 36.45 1.81
N ASP A 68 12.89 37.18 1.79
CA ASP A 68 12.82 38.54 2.32
C ASP A 68 12.88 38.59 3.86
N ASN A 69 12.40 37.53 4.53
CA ASN A 69 12.29 37.48 5.98
C ASN A 69 13.45 36.68 6.62
N LYS A 70 14.34 37.38 7.32
CA LYS A 70 15.51 36.78 8.00
C LYS A 70 15.15 35.76 9.08
N THR A 71 13.93 35.81 9.62
CA THR A 71 13.45 34.82 10.58
C THR A 71 13.17 33.46 9.93
N GLU A 72 12.75 33.42 8.66
CA GLU A 72 12.54 32.17 7.92
C GLU A 72 13.86 31.45 7.63
N LEU A 73 14.94 32.20 7.42
CA LEU A 73 16.28 31.63 7.25
C LEU A 73 16.73 30.84 8.49
N GLN A 74 16.33 31.26 9.71
CA GLN A 74 16.65 30.52 10.94
C GLN A 74 15.91 29.18 11.05
N LEU A 75 14.80 29.01 10.34
CA LEU A 75 14.06 27.74 10.25
C LEU A 75 14.75 26.76 9.28
N SER A 76 15.60 27.25 8.38
CA SER A 76 16.35 26.40 7.45
C SER A 76 17.31 25.48 8.19
N LEU A 77 17.35 24.21 7.77
CA LEU A 77 18.34 23.24 8.25
C LEU A 77 19.78 23.75 8.08
N LEU A 78 20.07 24.53 7.02
CA LEU A 78 21.41 25.00 6.71
C LEU A 78 21.93 26.08 7.68
N TYR A 79 21.05 26.97 8.13
CA TYR A 79 21.44 28.21 8.82
C TYR A 79 21.05 28.23 10.30
N SER A 80 20.36 27.19 10.78
CA SER A 80 19.95 27.06 12.19
C SER A 80 21.12 26.70 13.11
N GLY A 81 22.11 25.95 12.62
CA GLY A 81 23.26 25.52 13.41
C GLY A 81 24.28 24.69 12.62
N PRO A 82 25.34 24.18 13.29
CA PRO A 82 26.33 23.31 12.67
C PRO A 82 25.69 22.06 12.07
N ILE A 83 26.06 21.76 10.83
CA ILE A 83 25.54 20.62 10.08
C ILE A 83 26.47 19.45 10.26
N ASP A 84 25.97 18.35 10.81
CA ASP A 84 26.65 17.06 10.82
C ASP A 84 26.34 16.32 9.49
N PRO A 85 27.34 16.09 8.61
CA PRO A 85 27.13 15.38 7.34
C PRO A 85 26.56 13.97 7.53
N SER A 86 26.86 13.32 8.66
CA SER A 86 26.42 11.97 8.96
C SER A 86 24.90 11.87 9.21
N GLY A 87 24.26 12.98 9.60
CA GLY A 87 22.82 13.06 9.82
C GLY A 87 22.01 12.79 8.54
N TRP A 88 22.49 13.26 7.38
CA TRP A 88 21.86 13.01 6.08
C TRP A 88 21.97 11.54 5.67
N VAL A 89 23.11 10.90 5.96
CA VAL A 89 23.30 9.46 5.76
C VAL A 89 22.36 8.65 6.66
N GLY A 90 22.15 9.10 7.90
CA GLY A 90 21.24 8.51 8.88
C GLY A 90 21.90 8.08 10.18
N LEU A 91 23.12 8.54 10.44
CA LEU A 91 23.85 8.32 11.67
C LEU A 91 23.66 9.54 12.59
N LYS A 92 23.39 9.28 13.86
CA LYS A 92 23.23 10.33 14.87
C LYS A 92 23.72 9.81 16.22
N LYS A 93 24.41 10.65 16.98
CA LYS A 93 24.68 10.36 18.39
C LYS A 93 23.40 10.49 19.21
N SER A 94 23.04 9.44 19.93
CA SER A 94 21.83 9.41 20.73
C SER A 94 22.04 8.57 21.98
N SER A 95 21.66 9.13 23.12
CA SER A 95 21.53 8.41 24.39
C SER A 95 20.04 8.44 24.77
N PRO A 96 19.38 7.30 25.04
CA PRO A 96 19.90 5.93 25.12
C PRO A 96 19.97 5.18 23.75
N LEU A 97 21.02 4.35 23.58
CA LEU A 97 21.29 3.60 22.33
C LEU A 97 20.16 2.64 21.94
N LEU A 98 19.55 1.95 22.90
CA LEU A 98 18.53 0.94 22.63
C LEU A 98 17.30 1.56 21.94
N VAL A 99 16.88 2.75 22.36
CA VAL A 99 15.76 3.48 21.73
C VAL A 99 16.09 3.85 20.29
N TYR A 100 17.34 4.23 20.01
CA TYR A 100 17.80 4.57 18.66
C TYR A 100 17.89 3.35 17.71
N LEU A 101 18.22 2.17 18.26
CA LEU A 101 18.29 0.92 17.49
C LEU A 101 16.96 0.15 17.44
N ARG A 102 15.99 0.46 18.30
CA ARG A 102 14.72 -0.27 18.47
C ARG A 102 14.06 -0.62 17.13
N ASN A 103 13.91 0.35 16.23
CA ASN A 103 13.24 0.12 14.95
C ASN A 103 14.01 -0.86 14.04
N ASN A 104 15.34 -0.78 14.03
CA ASN A 104 16.18 -1.70 13.25
C ASN A 104 16.17 -3.11 13.84
N LEU A 105 16.18 -3.24 15.17
CA LEU A 105 16.08 -4.52 15.86
C LEU A 105 14.72 -5.19 15.62
N LEU A 106 13.62 -4.41 15.69
CA LEU A 106 12.29 -4.90 15.35
C LEU A 106 12.20 -5.34 13.89
N MET A 107 12.78 -4.57 12.97
CA MET A 107 12.85 -4.95 11.55
C MET A 107 13.61 -6.27 11.36
N LEU A 108 14.77 -6.42 11.99
CA LEU A 108 15.56 -7.65 11.93
C LEU A 108 14.79 -8.85 12.53
N PHE A 109 14.10 -8.64 13.65
CA PHE A 109 13.26 -9.65 14.27
C PHE A 109 12.14 -10.12 13.32
N ILE A 110 11.43 -9.20 12.67
CA ILE A 110 10.35 -9.53 11.72
C ILE A 110 10.90 -10.32 10.52
N LEU A 111 12.04 -9.91 9.96
CA LEU A 111 12.67 -10.62 8.83
C LEU A 111 13.13 -12.04 9.22
N ALA A 112 13.73 -12.20 10.41
CA ALA A 112 14.10 -13.52 10.92
C ALA A 112 12.87 -14.39 11.20
N PHE A 113 11.81 -13.80 11.74
CA PHE A 113 10.56 -14.49 12.04
C PHE A 113 9.83 -14.95 10.75
N GLU A 114 9.85 -14.13 9.69
CA GLU A 114 9.35 -14.50 8.36
C GLU A 114 9.99 -15.82 7.89
N VAL A 115 11.33 -15.89 7.85
CA VAL A 115 12.06 -17.08 7.41
C VAL A 115 11.79 -18.27 8.34
N THR A 116 11.70 -18.03 9.64
CA THR A 116 11.38 -19.07 10.63
C THR A 116 10.01 -19.69 10.38
N ILE A 117 8.99 -18.88 10.07
CA ILE A 117 7.66 -19.38 9.70
C ILE A 117 7.73 -20.22 8.44
N TYR A 118 8.39 -19.73 7.38
CA TYR A 118 8.50 -20.49 6.12
C TYR A 118 9.16 -21.85 6.33
N ARG A 119 10.26 -21.89 7.08
CA ARG A 119 10.97 -23.13 7.41
C ARG A 119 10.15 -24.06 8.28
N HIS A 120 9.44 -23.53 9.28
CA HIS A 120 8.57 -24.33 10.12
C HIS A 120 7.44 -24.98 9.32
N GLN A 121 6.80 -24.23 8.42
CA GLN A 121 5.75 -24.73 7.54
C GLN A 121 6.27 -25.80 6.56
N GLU A 122 7.46 -25.60 5.99
CA GLU A 122 8.12 -26.59 5.13
C GLU A 122 8.42 -27.88 5.89
N TYR A 123 9.02 -27.77 7.08
CA TYR A 123 9.33 -28.91 7.94
C TYR A 123 8.07 -29.71 8.33
N TYR A 124 6.99 -29.01 8.74
CA TYR A 124 5.71 -29.66 9.08
C TYR A 124 5.14 -30.44 7.89
N ARG A 125 5.19 -29.87 6.68
CA ARG A 125 4.73 -30.54 5.46
C ARG A 125 5.57 -31.77 5.11
N CYS A 126 6.90 -31.67 5.20
CA CYS A 126 7.80 -32.79 4.95
C CYS A 126 7.56 -33.93 5.94
N ARG A 127 7.45 -33.62 7.24
CA ARG A 127 7.24 -34.64 8.28
C ARG A 127 5.92 -35.39 8.13
N ASN A 128 4.86 -34.67 7.74
CA ASN A 128 3.52 -35.25 7.60
C ASN A 128 3.18 -35.69 6.17
N LYS A 129 4.14 -35.64 5.24
CA LYS A 129 3.95 -35.94 3.81
C LYS A 129 2.79 -35.16 3.17
N LEU A 130 2.61 -33.91 3.57
CA LEU A 130 1.56 -33.01 3.07
C LEU A 130 2.09 -32.17 1.91
N THR A 131 1.27 -31.95 0.89
CA THR A 131 1.56 -31.02 -0.21
C THR A 131 1.18 -29.59 0.17
N ALA A 132 1.80 -28.60 -0.48
CA ALA A 132 1.36 -27.21 -0.33
C ALA A 132 -0.09 -27.06 -0.86
N PRO A 133 -0.98 -26.38 -0.12
CA PRO A 133 -2.35 -26.18 -0.56
C PRO A 133 -2.39 -25.32 -1.82
N VAL A 134 -3.27 -25.68 -2.76
CA VAL A 134 -3.41 -25.02 -4.07
C VAL A 134 -3.90 -23.59 -3.91
N THR A 135 -4.81 -23.36 -2.96
CA THR A 135 -5.31 -22.05 -2.55
C THR A 135 -4.79 -21.74 -1.15
N LYS A 136 -4.30 -20.51 -0.95
CA LYS A 136 -3.74 -20.06 0.35
C LYS A 136 -4.85 -19.49 1.24
N THR A 137 -5.86 -20.31 1.55
CA THR A 137 -7.02 -19.90 2.36
C THR A 137 -6.88 -20.31 3.83
N ILE A 138 -7.72 -19.71 4.69
CA ILE A 138 -7.79 -20.04 6.11
C ILE A 138 -8.70 -21.25 6.29
N PHE A 139 -9.94 -21.15 5.80
CA PHE A 139 -10.92 -22.23 5.85
C PHE A 139 -10.89 -23.02 4.53
N HIS A 140 -10.36 -24.23 4.56
CA HIS A 140 -10.18 -25.04 3.35
C HIS A 140 -11.51 -25.65 2.85
N ASP A 141 -12.47 -25.86 3.75
CA ASP A 141 -13.75 -26.51 3.46
C ASP A 141 -14.75 -25.58 2.74
N ILE A 142 -14.50 -24.27 2.74
CA ILE A 142 -15.44 -23.28 2.23
C ILE A 142 -15.09 -22.89 0.80
N THR A 143 -16.05 -23.11 -0.09
CA THR A 143 -15.98 -22.83 -1.53
C THR A 143 -17.14 -21.95 -1.96
N ARG A 144 -17.17 -21.52 -3.24
CA ARG A 144 -18.27 -20.71 -3.81
C ARG A 144 -19.64 -21.37 -3.66
N HIS A 145 -19.74 -22.69 -3.69
CA HIS A 145 -21.02 -23.39 -3.51
C HIS A 145 -21.61 -23.18 -2.12
N HIS A 146 -20.76 -23.11 -1.10
CA HIS A 146 -21.17 -22.95 0.29
C HIS A 146 -21.56 -21.51 0.67
N LEU A 147 -21.39 -20.54 -0.25
CA LEU A 147 -21.69 -19.13 -0.01
C LEU A 147 -23.16 -18.90 0.33
N ASP A 148 -24.06 -19.62 -0.34
CA ASP A 148 -25.50 -19.38 -0.29
C ASP A 148 -26.21 -20.23 0.79
N ASP A 149 -25.49 -21.17 1.42
CA ASP A 149 -26.04 -22.13 2.39
C ASP A 149 -26.37 -21.51 3.77
N GLY A 150 -25.72 -20.40 4.13
CA GLY A 150 -25.96 -19.74 5.42
C GLY A 150 -25.02 -18.57 5.72
N LEU A 151 -25.40 -17.72 6.68
CA LEU A 151 -24.66 -16.50 7.01
C LEU A 151 -23.23 -16.76 7.50
N ILE A 152 -23.03 -17.83 8.30
CA ILE A 152 -21.70 -18.20 8.81
C ILE A 152 -20.79 -18.67 7.67
N ASN A 153 -21.30 -19.48 6.74
CA ASN A 153 -20.54 -19.94 5.59
C ASN A 153 -20.25 -18.78 4.62
N CYS A 154 -21.20 -17.86 4.46
CA CYS A 154 -21.01 -16.61 3.74
C CYS A 154 -19.90 -15.75 4.35
N ALA A 155 -19.89 -15.56 5.67
CA ALA A 155 -18.83 -14.83 6.37
C ALA A 155 -17.46 -15.51 6.21
N LYS A 156 -17.38 -16.84 6.39
CA LYS A 156 -16.13 -17.60 6.15
C LYS A 156 -15.64 -17.48 4.72
N TYR A 157 -16.55 -17.50 3.74
CA TYR A 157 -16.22 -17.31 2.33
C TYR A 157 -15.62 -15.92 2.09
N PHE A 158 -16.24 -14.85 2.61
CA PHE A 158 -15.70 -13.51 2.47
C PHE A 158 -14.36 -13.35 3.20
N ILE A 159 -14.17 -13.92 4.39
CA ILE A 159 -12.85 -13.90 5.06
C ILE A 159 -11.75 -14.49 4.16
N ASN A 160 -12.05 -15.57 3.42
CA ASN A 160 -11.10 -16.18 2.49
C ASN A 160 -10.91 -15.39 1.19
N TYR A 161 -11.99 -14.88 0.59
CA TYR A 161 -12.01 -14.39 -0.79
C TYR A 161 -12.46 -12.94 -0.97
N PHE A 162 -12.53 -12.14 0.11
CA PHE A 162 -12.95 -10.74 0.05
C PHE A 162 -12.12 -9.95 -0.97
N PHE A 163 -10.79 -9.99 -0.84
CA PHE A 163 -9.90 -9.27 -1.75
C PHE A 163 -9.87 -9.90 -3.15
N TYR A 164 -10.13 -11.21 -3.28
CA TYR A 164 -10.25 -11.86 -4.58
C TYR A 164 -11.48 -11.37 -5.37
N LYS A 165 -12.59 -11.04 -4.68
CA LYS A 165 -13.80 -10.49 -5.30
C LYS A 165 -13.76 -8.98 -5.47
N PHE A 166 -13.40 -8.23 -4.42
CA PHE A 166 -13.50 -6.76 -4.36
C PHE A 166 -12.16 -6.01 -4.45
N GLY A 167 -11.10 -6.69 -4.90
CA GLY A 167 -9.75 -6.12 -4.85
C GLY A 167 -9.55 -4.90 -5.76
N MET A 168 -10.17 -4.85 -6.94
CA MET A 168 -10.10 -3.67 -7.83
C MET A 168 -10.80 -2.46 -7.20
N GLU A 169 -12.01 -2.66 -6.69
CA GLU A 169 -12.83 -1.63 -6.06
C GLU A 169 -12.09 -1.07 -4.83
N THR A 170 -11.48 -1.96 -4.04
CA THR A 170 -10.64 -1.57 -2.89
C THR A 170 -9.43 -0.76 -3.34
N CYS A 171 -8.74 -1.15 -4.42
CA CYS A 171 -7.61 -0.40 -4.96
C CYS A 171 -8.02 0.98 -5.46
N PHE A 172 -9.17 1.12 -6.12
CA PHE A 172 -9.68 2.42 -6.58
C PHE A 172 -10.06 3.31 -5.41
N LEU A 173 -10.77 2.80 -4.40
CA LEU A 173 -11.08 3.54 -3.18
C LEU A 173 -9.81 4.04 -2.49
N LEU A 174 -8.78 3.18 -2.41
CA LEU A 174 -7.50 3.56 -1.82
C LEU A 174 -6.76 4.60 -2.68
N SER A 175 -6.84 4.52 -4.00
CA SER A 175 -6.28 5.54 -4.89
C SER A 175 -6.96 6.89 -4.71
N VAL A 176 -8.29 6.92 -4.58
CA VAL A 176 -9.05 8.16 -4.28
C VAL A 176 -8.65 8.70 -2.90
N ASN A 177 -8.46 7.83 -1.90
CA ASN A 177 -7.98 8.22 -0.58
C ASN A 177 -6.57 8.87 -0.64
N VAL A 178 -5.63 8.28 -1.38
CA VAL A 178 -4.29 8.87 -1.58
C VAL A 178 -4.39 10.28 -2.15
N VAL A 179 -5.22 10.46 -3.18
CA VAL A 179 -5.44 11.76 -3.83
C VAL A 179 -6.03 12.77 -2.83
N GLY A 180 -7.06 12.37 -2.08
CA GLY A 180 -7.75 13.23 -1.12
C GLY A 180 -6.90 13.61 0.10
N GLN A 181 -6.00 12.73 0.56
CA GLN A 181 -5.13 13.03 1.71
C GLN A 181 -3.91 13.89 1.33
N ARG A 182 -3.37 13.72 0.12
CA ARG A 182 -2.17 14.45 -0.32
C ARG A 182 -2.47 15.84 -0.85
N MET A 183 -3.45 15.96 -1.76
CA MET A 183 -3.82 17.20 -2.44
C MET A 183 -2.62 18.01 -3.01
N ASP A 184 -1.59 17.30 -3.48
CA ASP A 184 -0.31 17.85 -4.00
C ASP A 184 -0.14 17.55 -5.51
N PHE A 185 1.01 17.94 -6.08
CA PHE A 185 1.33 17.66 -7.48
C PHE A 185 1.32 16.14 -7.79
N PHE A 186 1.85 15.31 -6.89
CA PHE A 186 1.84 13.87 -7.07
C PHE A 186 0.43 13.29 -7.07
N ALA A 187 -0.50 13.85 -6.29
CA ALA A 187 -1.91 13.49 -6.33
C ALA A 187 -2.50 13.68 -7.74
N MET A 188 -2.15 14.75 -8.45
CA MET A 188 -2.59 14.93 -9.85
C MET A 188 -2.03 13.84 -10.76
N VAL A 189 -0.78 13.42 -10.57
CA VAL A 189 -0.18 12.31 -11.35
C VAL A 189 -0.92 11.00 -11.08
N HIS A 190 -1.30 10.72 -9.82
CA HIS A 190 -2.13 9.56 -9.49
C HIS A 190 -3.51 9.62 -10.14
N VAL A 191 -4.14 10.81 -10.18
CA VAL A 191 -5.44 11.03 -10.84
C VAL A 191 -5.34 10.75 -12.34
N LEU A 192 -4.29 11.22 -13.03
CA LEU A 192 -4.10 10.97 -14.46
C LEU A 192 -3.97 9.46 -14.77
N TRP A 193 -3.22 8.72 -13.94
CA TRP A 193 -3.14 7.27 -14.05
C TRP A 193 -4.47 6.58 -13.75
N LEU A 194 -5.18 7.02 -12.71
CA LEU A 194 -6.49 6.49 -12.36
C LEU A 194 -7.48 6.67 -13.52
N PHE A 195 -7.52 7.86 -14.15
CA PHE A 195 -8.33 8.09 -15.34
C PHE A 195 -7.93 7.18 -16.51
N THR A 196 -6.63 6.98 -16.73
CA THR A 196 -6.13 6.08 -17.80
C THR A 196 -6.60 4.65 -17.60
N ILE A 197 -6.64 4.18 -16.34
CA ILE A 197 -7.12 2.83 -16.00
C ILE A 197 -8.65 2.75 -16.12
N LEU A 198 -9.39 3.71 -15.54
CA LEU A 198 -10.85 3.73 -15.56
C LEU A 198 -11.44 3.94 -16.96
N TYR A 199 -10.70 4.59 -17.86
CA TYR A 199 -11.08 4.69 -19.27
C TYR A 199 -11.21 3.31 -19.92
N LYS A 200 -10.45 2.31 -19.45
CA LYS A 200 -10.66 0.91 -19.82
C LYS A 200 -11.80 0.34 -18.98
N ARG A 201 -13.01 0.31 -19.56
CA ARG A 201 -14.21 -0.17 -18.85
C ARG A 201 -14.22 -1.67 -18.53
N ARG A 202 -13.52 -2.50 -19.30
CA ARG A 202 -13.53 -3.98 -19.14
C ARG A 202 -12.40 -4.45 -18.23
N ARG A 203 -12.71 -5.33 -17.26
CA ARG A 203 -11.76 -5.95 -16.32
C ARG A 203 -10.56 -6.58 -17.01
N LYS A 204 -10.76 -7.33 -18.11
CA LYS A 204 -9.66 -7.96 -18.85
C LYS A 204 -8.67 -6.94 -19.42
N ALA A 205 -9.17 -5.80 -19.92
CA ALA A 205 -8.32 -4.74 -20.45
C ALA A 205 -7.57 -3.99 -19.33
N ILE A 206 -8.18 -3.86 -18.14
CA ILE A 206 -7.51 -3.33 -16.94
C ILE A 206 -6.38 -4.27 -16.51
N ALA A 207 -6.63 -5.58 -16.46
CA ALA A 207 -5.64 -6.59 -16.06
C ALA A 207 -4.38 -6.55 -16.94
N GLU A 208 -4.54 -6.34 -18.25
CA GLU A 208 -3.43 -6.20 -19.20
C GLU A 208 -2.52 -5.01 -18.87
N ILE A 209 -3.07 -3.83 -18.53
CA ILE A 209 -2.27 -2.64 -18.22
C ILE A 209 -1.78 -2.58 -16.76
N TRP A 210 -2.33 -3.41 -15.88
CA TRP A 210 -2.11 -3.33 -14.44
C TRP A 210 -0.65 -3.46 -14.00
N HIS A 211 0.14 -4.28 -14.71
CA HIS A 211 1.57 -4.41 -14.42
C HIS A 211 2.33 -3.09 -14.64
N ARG A 212 1.94 -2.29 -15.65
CA ARG A 212 2.52 -0.96 -15.90
C ARG A 212 2.16 0.01 -14.80
N TYR A 213 0.92 -0.04 -14.30
CA TYR A 213 0.47 0.75 -13.18
C TYR A 213 1.24 0.41 -11.89
N CYS A 214 1.42 -0.87 -11.57
CA CYS A 214 2.23 -1.30 -10.42
C CYS A 214 3.69 -0.80 -10.54
N CYS A 215 4.29 -0.89 -11.73
CA CYS A 215 5.62 -0.37 -11.99
C CYS A 215 5.68 1.16 -11.78
N PHE A 216 4.69 1.89 -12.31
CA PHE A 216 4.56 3.33 -12.09
C PHE A 216 4.49 3.68 -10.60
N LEU A 217 3.65 3.00 -9.81
CA LEU A 217 3.54 3.23 -8.36
C LEU A 217 4.88 3.00 -7.66
N ALA A 218 5.59 1.92 -7.99
CA ALA A 218 6.91 1.62 -7.45
C ALA A 218 7.95 2.70 -7.81
N CYS A 219 7.96 3.17 -9.06
CA CYS A 219 8.83 4.25 -9.49
C CYS A 219 8.51 5.57 -8.77
N ILE A 220 7.23 5.94 -8.66
CA ILE A 220 6.83 7.19 -8.01
C ILE A 220 7.18 7.20 -6.53
N ILE A 221 6.90 6.13 -5.77
CA ILE A 221 7.25 6.10 -4.34
C ILE A 221 8.77 6.17 -4.13
N THR A 222 9.57 5.54 -5.00
CA THR A 222 11.04 5.63 -4.93
C THR A 222 11.54 7.04 -5.24
N LEU A 223 10.96 7.72 -6.23
CA LEU A 223 11.26 9.12 -6.54
C LEU A 223 10.85 10.04 -5.39
N GLN A 224 9.65 9.89 -4.85
CA GLN A 224 9.16 10.72 -3.73
C GLN A 224 10.04 10.57 -2.49
N TYR A 225 10.50 9.35 -2.16
CA TYR A 225 11.44 9.18 -1.05
C TYR A 225 12.79 9.85 -1.32
N PHE A 226 13.29 9.76 -2.56
CA PHE A 226 14.51 10.46 -2.97
C PHE A 226 14.37 11.98 -2.80
N LEU A 227 13.22 12.55 -3.21
CA LEU A 227 12.91 13.96 -2.96
C LEU A 227 12.83 14.26 -1.45
N CYS A 228 12.34 13.35 -0.62
CA CYS A 228 12.34 13.54 0.84
C CYS A 228 13.75 13.50 1.47
N ILE A 229 14.71 12.80 0.85
CA ILE A 229 16.11 12.83 1.30
C ILE A 229 16.74 14.18 0.98
N GLY A 230 16.50 14.70 -0.23
CA GLY A 230 17.11 15.93 -0.72
C GLY A 230 18.62 15.83 -0.93
N ILE A 231 19.25 16.96 -1.25
CA ILE A 231 20.71 17.06 -1.42
C ILE A 231 21.42 17.03 -0.06
N PRO A 232 22.68 16.54 0.00
CA PRO A 232 23.47 16.60 1.22
C PRO A 232 23.64 18.07 1.66
N PRO A 233 23.43 18.39 2.95
CA PRO A 233 23.51 19.76 3.46
C PRO A 233 24.94 20.25 3.74
N ALA A 234 25.92 19.34 3.84
CA ALA A 234 27.32 19.66 4.13
C ALA A 234 28.02 20.67 3.19
N PRO A 235 27.80 20.66 1.85
CA PRO A 235 28.42 21.64 0.95
C PRO A 235 27.80 23.06 1.00
N CYS A 236 26.86 23.34 1.91
CA CYS A 236 26.23 24.65 2.08
C CYS A 236 25.62 25.25 0.81
N LYS A 237 25.18 24.40 -0.12
CA LYS A 237 24.49 24.83 -1.34
C LYS A 237 22.98 24.73 -1.13
N ASP A 238 22.29 25.85 -1.34
CA ASP A 238 20.84 25.90 -1.31
C ASP A 238 20.23 25.50 -2.67
N TYR A 239 18.92 25.29 -2.68
CA TYR A 239 18.21 24.88 -3.88
C TYR A 239 17.95 26.04 -4.85
N PRO A 240 17.85 25.75 -6.18
CA PRO A 240 17.65 26.78 -7.19
C PRO A 240 16.40 27.65 -7.01
N TRP A 241 15.31 27.10 -6.45
CA TRP A 241 14.08 27.85 -6.18
C TRP A 241 14.18 28.84 -5.02
N ARG A 242 15.30 28.87 -4.28
CA ARG A 242 15.60 29.83 -3.21
C ARG A 242 16.67 30.88 -3.60
N HIS A 243 17.21 30.82 -4.81
CA HIS A 243 18.18 31.81 -5.29
C HIS A 243 17.52 33.16 -5.60
N TYR A 244 18.33 34.22 -5.56
CA TYR A 244 17.91 35.55 -5.98
C TYR A 244 17.24 35.54 -7.37
N GLY A 245 16.07 36.17 -7.49
CA GLY A 245 15.27 36.21 -8.71
C GLY A 245 14.32 35.02 -8.93
N ALA A 246 14.39 33.95 -8.13
CA ALA A 246 13.44 32.84 -8.20
C ALA A 246 12.07 33.26 -7.66
N LYS A 247 10.99 33.02 -8.43
CA LYS A 247 9.60 33.39 -8.07
C LYS A 247 8.81 32.23 -7.45
N PHE A 248 9.46 31.43 -6.61
CA PHE A 248 8.81 30.32 -5.91
C PHE A 248 8.54 30.71 -4.46
N ASN A 249 7.26 30.75 -4.07
CA ASN A 249 6.89 30.90 -2.68
C ASN A 249 6.91 29.53 -1.97
N SER A 250 6.96 29.56 -0.63
CA SER A 250 6.98 28.35 0.21
C SER A 250 5.74 27.45 0.00
N ASN A 251 4.59 28.02 -0.36
CA ASN A 251 3.35 27.28 -0.61
C ASN A 251 3.41 26.47 -1.91
N ILE A 252 3.93 27.05 -2.99
CA ILE A 252 4.11 26.38 -4.29
C ILE A 252 5.16 25.28 -4.15
N ILE A 253 6.27 25.53 -3.46
CA ILE A 253 7.31 24.51 -3.21
C ILE A 253 6.72 23.32 -2.47
N LYS A 254 5.93 23.57 -1.41
CA LYS A 254 5.23 22.54 -0.64
C LYS A 254 4.25 21.76 -1.52
N TRP A 255 3.46 22.44 -2.35
CA TRP A 255 2.46 21.80 -3.21
C TRP A 255 3.10 20.98 -4.35
N LEU A 256 4.24 21.43 -4.90
CA LEU A 256 5.03 20.67 -5.88
C LEU A 256 5.78 19.48 -5.25
N TYR A 257 5.81 19.39 -3.92
CA TYR A 257 6.55 18.37 -3.17
C TYR A 257 8.06 18.37 -3.49
N PHE A 258 8.61 19.55 -3.75
CA PHE A 258 10.05 19.73 -3.95
C PHE A 258 10.80 19.60 -2.63
N PRO A 259 12.05 19.10 -2.66
CA PRO A 259 12.89 19.14 -1.49
C PRO A 259 13.13 20.59 -1.07
N ASP A 260 13.25 20.88 0.22
CA ASP A 260 13.59 22.23 0.68
C ASP A 260 14.15 22.13 2.09
N PHE A 261 15.09 23.01 2.45
CA PHE A 261 15.68 23.02 3.78
C PHE A 261 14.82 23.76 4.81
N ILE A 262 13.93 24.66 4.35
CA ILE A 262 12.97 25.40 5.18
C ILE A 262 11.67 24.58 5.29
N VAL A 263 10.99 24.35 4.17
CA VAL A 263 9.71 23.61 4.14
C VAL A 263 9.94 22.17 3.68
N ARG A 264 10.39 21.32 4.60
CA ARG A 264 10.65 19.91 4.28
C ARG A 264 9.38 19.18 3.81
N PRO A 265 9.47 18.35 2.75
CA PRO A 265 8.35 17.53 2.31
C PRO A 265 7.98 16.53 3.41
N ASN A 266 6.68 16.36 3.65
CA ASN A 266 6.19 15.47 4.69
C ASN A 266 6.31 14.00 4.24
N SER A 267 7.19 13.24 4.90
CA SER A 267 7.43 11.84 4.57
C SER A 267 6.29 10.89 4.97
N SER A 268 5.37 11.33 5.85
CA SER A 268 4.24 10.48 6.26
C SER A 268 3.29 10.18 5.09
N PHE A 269 3.26 11.04 4.07
CA PHE A 269 2.44 10.79 2.89
C PHE A 269 2.83 9.54 2.12
N LEU A 270 4.10 9.12 2.16
CA LEU A 270 4.59 7.89 1.53
C LEU A 270 3.91 6.62 2.07
N VAL A 271 3.33 6.68 3.27
CA VAL A 271 2.59 5.54 3.85
C VAL A 271 1.33 5.26 3.03
N TYR A 272 0.63 6.28 2.55
CA TYR A 272 -0.56 6.12 1.73
C TYR A 272 -0.21 5.51 0.36
N ASP A 273 0.85 5.98 -0.28
CA ASP A 273 1.36 5.42 -1.54
C ASP A 273 1.84 3.98 -1.38
N PHE A 274 2.47 3.66 -0.24
CA PHE A 274 2.90 2.30 0.07
C PHE A 274 1.69 1.36 0.23
N MET A 275 0.65 1.79 0.94
CA MET A 275 -0.59 1.00 1.07
C MET A 275 -1.25 0.78 -0.30
N LEU A 276 -1.29 1.82 -1.14
CA LEU A 276 -1.79 1.69 -2.51
C LEU A 276 -0.98 0.71 -3.34
N LEU A 277 0.35 0.79 -3.28
CA LEU A 277 1.25 -0.14 -3.96
C LEU A 277 1.07 -1.58 -3.46
N LEU A 278 0.91 -1.78 -2.14
CA LEU A 278 0.65 -3.09 -1.55
C LEU A 278 -0.66 -3.68 -2.09
N CYS A 279 -1.77 -2.93 -2.01
CA CYS A 279 -3.05 -3.38 -2.54
C CYS A 279 -3.01 -3.64 -4.05
N ALA A 280 -2.38 -2.75 -4.83
CA ALA A 280 -2.23 -2.94 -6.27
C ALA A 280 -1.41 -4.19 -6.61
N SER A 281 -0.36 -4.47 -5.82
CA SER A 281 0.46 -5.68 -5.96
C SER A 281 -0.31 -6.96 -5.63
N LEU A 282 -1.16 -6.92 -4.60
CA LEU A 282 -2.07 -8.02 -4.29
C LEU A 282 -3.09 -8.21 -5.43
N GLN A 283 -3.64 -7.13 -5.96
CA GLN A 283 -4.60 -7.19 -7.06
C GLN A 283 -3.98 -7.74 -8.34
N ARG A 284 -2.70 -7.43 -8.60
CA ARG A 284 -1.95 -8.07 -9.68
C ARG A 284 -1.92 -9.58 -9.51
N GLN A 285 -1.60 -10.05 -8.31
CA GLN A 285 -1.58 -11.48 -8.02
C GLN A 285 -2.98 -12.11 -8.21
N VAL A 286 -4.05 -11.41 -7.83
CA VAL A 286 -5.43 -11.85 -8.08
C VAL A 286 -5.70 -12.01 -9.59
N PHE A 287 -5.26 -11.08 -10.44
CA PHE A 287 -5.39 -11.21 -11.90
C PHE A 287 -4.60 -12.39 -12.49
N GLU A 288 -3.47 -12.76 -11.88
CA GLU A 288 -2.72 -13.96 -12.29
C GLU A 288 -3.42 -15.24 -11.80
N ASP A 289 -3.97 -15.22 -10.58
CA ASP A 289 -4.61 -16.37 -9.95
C ASP A 289 -6.01 -16.66 -10.52
N GLU A 290 -6.79 -15.65 -10.94
CA GLU A 290 -8.13 -15.83 -11.53
C GLU A 290 -8.12 -16.61 -12.85
N ASN A 291 -6.97 -16.67 -13.54
CA ASN A 291 -6.81 -17.45 -14.76
C ASN A 291 -6.60 -18.96 -14.49
N LYS A 292 -6.29 -19.34 -13.24
CA LYS A 292 -6.04 -20.74 -12.87
C LYS A 292 -7.36 -21.47 -12.64
N ALA A 293 -7.59 -22.56 -13.38
CA ALA A 293 -8.81 -23.35 -13.29
C ALA A 293 -9.12 -23.85 -11.87
N ALA A 294 -8.10 -24.33 -11.14
CA ALA A 294 -8.27 -24.81 -9.77
C ALA A 294 -8.79 -23.71 -8.81
N VAL A 295 -8.34 -22.46 -8.99
CA VAL A 295 -8.81 -21.33 -8.17
C VAL A 295 -10.24 -20.95 -8.54
N ARG A 296 -10.56 -20.91 -9.84
CA ARG A 296 -11.93 -20.62 -10.32
C ARG A 296 -12.97 -21.59 -9.80
N ILE A 297 -12.64 -22.88 -9.70
CA ILE A 297 -13.56 -23.89 -9.14
C ILE A 297 -13.85 -23.60 -7.66
N MET A 298 -12.84 -23.22 -6.88
CA MET A 298 -13.01 -23.01 -5.44
C MET A 298 -13.63 -21.63 -5.11
N ALA A 299 -13.11 -20.57 -5.72
CA ALA A 299 -13.45 -19.17 -5.42
C ALA A 299 -14.54 -18.59 -6.35
N GLY A 300 -14.94 -19.34 -7.37
CA GLY A 300 -15.87 -18.90 -8.40
C GLY A 300 -15.25 -17.96 -9.44
N ASP A 301 -15.97 -17.79 -10.54
CA ASP A 301 -15.56 -16.91 -11.64
C ASP A 301 -15.69 -15.42 -11.28
N ASN A 302 -14.82 -14.61 -11.88
CA ASN A 302 -14.77 -13.14 -11.78
C ASN A 302 -14.95 -12.47 -13.15
N VAL A 303 -15.21 -13.25 -14.20
CA VAL A 303 -15.45 -12.72 -15.55
C VAL A 303 -16.76 -11.93 -15.59
N GLU A 304 -16.70 -10.76 -16.22
CA GLU A 304 -17.87 -9.92 -16.47
C GLU A 304 -18.90 -10.65 -17.36
N ILE A 305 -20.17 -10.56 -16.98
CA ILE A 305 -21.30 -11.11 -17.74
C ILE A 305 -21.62 -10.20 -18.93
N CYS A 306 -22.09 -10.78 -20.04
CA CYS A 306 -22.45 -10.01 -21.24
C CYS A 306 -23.57 -9.01 -20.96
N MET A 307 -23.43 -7.78 -21.44
CA MET A 307 -24.38 -6.69 -21.18
C MET A 307 -25.74 -6.84 -21.91
N ASN A 308 -25.80 -7.71 -22.93
CA ASN A 308 -26.97 -7.86 -23.81
C ASN A 308 -27.79 -9.13 -23.51
N LEU A 309 -27.75 -9.63 -22.28
CA LEU A 309 -28.51 -10.82 -21.89
C LEU A 309 -29.92 -10.43 -21.44
N ASP A 310 -30.94 -11.02 -22.05
CA ASP A 310 -32.32 -10.90 -21.62
C ASP A 310 -32.60 -11.83 -20.43
N ALA A 311 -33.18 -11.29 -19.36
CA ALA A 311 -33.37 -11.98 -18.09
C ALA A 311 -34.28 -13.22 -18.22
N ALA A 312 -35.29 -13.16 -19.09
CA ALA A 312 -36.22 -14.27 -19.31
C ALA A 312 -35.51 -15.49 -19.92
N SER A 313 -34.73 -15.26 -20.98
CA SER A 313 -33.97 -16.32 -21.66
C SER A 313 -32.77 -16.83 -20.84
N PHE A 314 -32.15 -15.96 -20.04
CA PHE A 314 -30.99 -16.32 -19.22
C PHE A 314 -31.33 -16.98 -17.89
N SER A 315 -32.57 -16.83 -17.39
CA SER A 315 -33.01 -17.41 -16.10
C SER A 315 -32.76 -18.92 -15.99
N GLN A 316 -32.94 -19.67 -17.09
CA GLN A 316 -32.71 -21.12 -17.16
C GLN A 316 -31.22 -21.51 -17.12
N HIS A 317 -30.32 -20.59 -17.48
CA HIS A 317 -28.88 -20.81 -17.56
C HIS A 317 -28.13 -20.15 -16.39
N ASN A 318 -28.84 -19.48 -15.48
CA ASN A 318 -28.26 -18.81 -14.34
C ASN A 318 -27.89 -19.83 -13.25
N PRO A 319 -26.59 -19.95 -12.87
CA PRO A 319 -26.16 -20.90 -11.84
C PRO A 319 -26.55 -20.47 -10.42
N VAL A 320 -27.02 -19.23 -10.24
CA VAL A 320 -27.46 -18.72 -8.94
C VAL A 320 -28.90 -19.16 -8.68
N PRO A 321 -29.20 -19.84 -7.56
CA PRO A 321 -30.55 -20.28 -7.24
C PRO A 321 -31.47 -19.09 -7.00
N ASP A 322 -32.77 -19.26 -7.30
CA ASP A 322 -33.76 -18.22 -7.04
C ASP A 322 -33.81 -17.89 -5.53
N PHE A 323 -33.59 -16.62 -5.23
CA PHE A 323 -33.60 -16.05 -3.89
C PHE A 323 -34.79 -15.11 -3.67
N LEU A 324 -35.63 -14.85 -4.69
CA LEU A 324 -36.80 -13.97 -4.58
C LEU A 324 -37.93 -14.58 -3.76
N HIS A 325 -38.13 -15.90 -3.88
CA HIS A 325 -39.14 -16.62 -3.13
C HIS A 325 -38.61 -17.01 -1.74
N CYS A 326 -38.92 -16.18 -0.73
CA CYS A 326 -38.63 -16.41 0.69
C CYS A 326 -39.48 -17.54 1.31
N ARG A 327 -39.52 -18.72 0.70
CA ARG A 327 -40.20 -19.90 1.28
C ARG A 327 -39.33 -20.69 2.25
N SER A 328 -38.05 -20.36 2.39
CA SER A 328 -37.09 -21.06 3.24
C SER A 328 -36.39 -20.11 4.22
N LYS A 329 -36.36 -20.51 5.50
CA LYS A 329 -35.87 -19.80 6.69
C LYS A 329 -34.34 -19.57 6.68
N THR A 330 -33.78 -18.82 5.72
CA THR A 330 -32.34 -18.47 5.73
C THR A 330 -32.12 -16.96 5.64
N TYR A 331 -31.73 -16.36 6.76
CA TYR A 331 -31.40 -14.92 6.92
C TYR A 331 -30.41 -14.36 5.87
N ASN A 332 -29.56 -15.22 5.31
CA ASN A 332 -28.61 -14.85 4.25
C ASN A 332 -29.33 -14.33 2.97
N ARG A 333 -30.45 -14.95 2.58
CA ARG A 333 -31.21 -14.54 1.39
C ARG A 333 -31.86 -13.17 1.59
N TYR A 334 -32.34 -12.87 2.80
CA TYR A 334 -32.84 -11.54 3.15
C TYR A 334 -31.75 -10.46 3.03
N PHE A 335 -30.54 -10.73 3.51
CA PHE A 335 -29.41 -9.79 3.39
C PHE A 335 -29.04 -9.55 1.92
N VAL A 336 -28.98 -10.61 1.10
CA VAL A 336 -28.69 -10.50 -0.33
C VAL A 336 -29.79 -9.71 -1.07
N ILE A 337 -31.06 -9.99 -0.80
CA ILE A 337 -32.19 -9.24 -1.39
C ILE A 337 -32.13 -7.78 -0.97
N LEU A 338 -31.91 -7.49 0.31
CA LEU A 338 -31.84 -6.12 0.81
C LEU A 338 -30.68 -5.40 0.12
N LEU A 339 -29.48 -5.97 0.09
CA LEU A 339 -28.30 -5.35 -0.52
C LEU A 339 -28.49 -5.16 -2.03
N MET A 340 -28.97 -6.19 -2.76
CA MET A 340 -29.15 -6.10 -4.21
C MET A 340 -30.30 -5.16 -4.60
N LYS A 341 -31.47 -5.22 -3.93
CA LYS A 341 -32.60 -4.33 -4.24
C LYS A 341 -32.36 -2.88 -3.79
N SER A 342 -31.77 -2.66 -2.62
CA SER A 342 -31.54 -1.30 -2.13
C SER A 342 -30.36 -0.61 -2.81
N VAL A 343 -29.29 -1.33 -3.16
CA VAL A 343 -28.07 -0.73 -3.76
C VAL A 343 -28.11 -0.67 -5.28
N LEU A 344 -28.69 -1.67 -5.98
CA LEU A 344 -28.73 -1.67 -7.46
C LEU A 344 -30.03 -1.15 -8.06
N PHE A 345 -31.17 -1.34 -7.40
CA PHE A 345 -32.50 -1.05 -7.98
C PHE A 345 -33.26 0.11 -7.34
N GLY A 346 -32.72 0.75 -6.29
CA GLY A 346 -33.34 1.92 -5.67
C GLY A 346 -34.77 1.66 -5.20
N LEU A 347 -34.93 1.01 -4.03
CA LEU A 347 -36.17 0.88 -3.25
C LEU A 347 -37.49 0.85 -4.07
N ASP A 348 -37.66 -0.14 -4.94
CA ASP A 348 -39.01 -0.51 -5.36
C ASP A 348 -39.61 -1.46 -4.31
N ASN A 349 -40.50 -0.89 -3.49
CA ASN A 349 -41.10 -1.45 -2.27
C ASN A 349 -42.19 -2.52 -2.53
N SER A 350 -42.06 -3.35 -3.57
CA SER A 350 -43.12 -4.26 -4.01
C SER A 350 -42.94 -5.73 -3.60
N ALA A 351 -42.13 -6.03 -2.57
CA ALA A 351 -42.07 -7.37 -1.99
C ALA A 351 -42.29 -7.33 -0.47
N HIS A 352 -43.55 -7.35 -0.06
CA HIS A 352 -43.92 -7.63 1.33
C HIS A 352 -43.57 -9.09 1.66
N CYS A 353 -42.51 -9.29 2.45
CA CYS A 353 -42.30 -10.54 3.17
C CYS A 353 -42.68 -10.28 4.64
N TYR A 354 -43.91 -10.64 5.02
CA TYR A 354 -44.28 -10.70 6.43
C TYR A 354 -43.74 -11.99 7.05
N PRO A 355 -43.18 -11.97 8.27
CA PRO A 355 -42.94 -13.18 9.03
C PRO A 355 -44.29 -13.74 9.52
N GLU A 356 -44.74 -14.85 8.95
CA GLU A 356 -45.87 -15.60 9.50
C GLU A 356 -45.47 -16.21 10.85
N ALA A 357 -46.26 -15.95 11.88
CA ALA A 357 -46.12 -16.53 13.20
C ALA A 357 -46.48 -18.03 13.16
N ASP A 358 -45.66 -18.86 13.80
CA ASP A 358 -45.90 -20.30 13.95
C ASP A 358 -47.26 -20.53 14.63
N HIS A 359 -48.22 -21.11 13.91
CA HIS A 359 -49.40 -21.72 14.52
C HIS A 359 -49.08 -23.18 14.90
N PRO A 360 -49.32 -23.61 16.14
CA PRO A 360 -49.14 -25.01 16.53
C PRO A 360 -50.25 -25.87 15.90
N GLN A 361 -49.85 -26.94 15.21
CA GLN A 361 -50.76 -27.97 14.73
C GLN A 361 -51.20 -28.85 15.92
N THR A 362 -52.50 -28.91 16.18
CA THR A 362 -53.16 -30.03 16.88
C THR A 362 -53.84 -30.93 15.88
#